data_AF-A0A954YTE4-F1
#
_entry.id   AF-A0A954YTE4-F1
#
_cell.length_a   1.000
_cell.length_b   1.000
_cell.length_c   1.000
_cell.angle_alpha   90.00
_cell.angle_beta   90.00
_cell.angle_gamma   90.00
#
_symmetry.space_group_name_H-M   'P 1'
#
loop_
_entity.id
_entity.type
_entity.pdbx_description
1 polymer ?
#
loop_
_entity_poly.entity_id
_entity_poly.type
_entity_poly.pdbx_seq_one_letter_code
_entity_poly.pdbx_strand_id
1 'polypeptide(L)'
;MGMKKMKNHVWFKTLGTLSLSVFFSMGVVGCGLTPPGGGEPEPQVEQPDDQDAPQDDPQDDPQDENQAPSADAGSNQAALGGDTVTLDGSGSSDPDGDALTFSWSQASGTPVALSDADTDSPSFTAPDSDEQMSFELTVEDEGGLTSTATVFVSVTAPSEPRLYIANFGGNNITSYGNPSAVNGNIVPDTNLAGAQTQLLAPSDIVVNGENQLLASNFAAASVTTYDDADQTNGNLSPDGNVQGAATQLNPAGPTTLAINTGEDLLFVAD
;
A
#
# COMPACT_ATOMS: atom_id res chain seq x y z
N MET A 1 1.80 -29.01 43.59
CA MET A 1 3.23 -28.83 43.27
C MET A 1 3.30 -27.90 42.07
N GLY A 2 3.63 -26.61 42.26
CA GLY A 2 3.57 -25.62 41.18
C GLY A 2 4.95 -25.32 40.60
N MET A 3 5.04 -25.16 39.28
CA MET A 3 6.27 -24.70 38.62
C MET A 3 6.03 -23.40 37.84
N LYS A 4 6.85 -22.41 38.19
CA LYS A 4 6.91 -21.02 37.74
C LYS A 4 6.83 -20.83 36.22
N LYS A 5 6.06 -19.82 35.80
CA LYS A 5 6.32 -19.07 34.56
C LYS A 5 7.67 -18.35 34.69
N MET A 6 8.45 -18.29 33.61
CA MET A 6 9.55 -17.33 33.46
C MET A 6 9.16 -16.23 32.48
N LYS A 7 9.41 -14.98 32.88
CA LYS A 7 9.27 -13.78 32.04
C LYS A 7 10.67 -13.32 31.66
N ASN A 8 10.89 -12.97 30.40
CA ASN A 8 12.11 -12.27 29.98
C ASN A 8 11.86 -10.76 30.00
N HIS A 9 12.76 -10.01 30.64
CA HIS A 9 12.75 -8.54 30.75
C HIS A 9 14.19 -8.02 30.71
N VAL A 10 14.59 -7.36 29.62
CA VAL A 10 15.86 -6.63 29.43
C VAL A 10 15.64 -5.65 28.26
N TRP A 11 16.09 -4.39 28.24
CA TRP A 11 16.32 -3.34 29.26
C TRP A 11 16.29 -2.00 28.47
N PHE A 12 15.75 -0.92 29.02
CA PHE A 12 15.81 0.42 28.39
C PHE A 12 17.25 0.98 28.40
N LYS A 13 17.61 1.77 27.37
CA LYS A 13 18.69 2.76 27.44
C LYS A 13 18.26 4.08 26.81
N THR A 14 18.08 5.07 27.67
CA THR A 14 17.87 6.47 27.28
C THR A 14 19.20 7.22 27.44
N LEU A 15 19.57 8.00 26.43
CA LEU A 15 20.52 9.11 26.49
C LEU A 15 19.75 10.30 25.89
N GLY A 16 19.81 11.52 26.39
CA GLY A 16 20.74 12.11 27.35
C GLY A 16 21.01 13.54 26.87
N THR A 17 20.19 14.49 27.31
CA THR A 17 20.13 15.86 26.80
C THR A 17 21.41 16.66 27.08
N LEU A 18 21.81 17.53 26.14
CA LEU A 18 22.66 18.69 26.42
C LEU A 18 21.82 19.97 26.30
N SER A 19 21.83 20.79 27.34
CA SER A 19 21.33 22.16 27.32
C SER A 19 22.54 23.09 27.49
N LEU A 20 22.61 24.16 26.69
CA LEU A 20 23.64 25.17 26.76
C LEU A 20 23.00 26.50 27.21
N SER A 21 23.27 26.90 28.45
CA SER A 21 22.84 28.20 28.99
C SER A 21 24.00 29.19 28.97
N VAL A 22 23.79 30.38 28.42
CA VAL A 22 24.73 31.50 28.49
C VAL A 22 24.16 32.56 29.44
N PHE A 23 24.94 32.96 30.44
CA PHE A 23 24.59 34.02 31.38
C PHE A 23 25.02 35.40 30.83
N PHE A 24 24.24 36.44 31.10
CA PHE A 24 24.77 37.80 31.18
C PHE A 24 24.16 38.59 32.36
N SER A 25 24.88 39.63 32.80
CA SER A 25 24.78 40.20 34.14
C SER A 25 23.69 41.28 34.29
N MET A 26 23.12 41.38 35.50
CA MET A 26 22.36 42.54 35.98
C MET A 26 23.25 43.78 36.18
N GLY A 27 22.62 44.96 36.14
CA GLY A 27 23.29 46.26 36.27
C GLY A 27 22.41 47.43 36.79
N VAL A 28 22.00 47.33 38.06
CA VAL A 28 21.73 48.44 39.03
C VAL A 28 20.61 49.48 38.74
N VAL A 29 19.87 49.83 39.82
CA VAL A 29 18.79 50.85 39.90
C VAL A 29 19.32 52.16 40.49
N GLY A 30 18.78 53.31 40.06
CA GLY A 30 19.01 54.61 40.72
C GLY A 30 17.82 55.58 40.52
N CYS A 31 17.30 56.15 41.62
CA CYS A 31 16.11 57.01 41.60
C CYS A 31 16.43 58.51 41.78
N GLY A 32 15.68 59.36 41.06
CA GLY A 32 14.90 60.41 41.72
C GLY A 32 15.32 61.89 41.60
N LEU A 33 14.26 62.73 41.57
CA LEU A 33 14.12 64.14 42.00
C LEU A 33 14.03 65.25 40.91
N THR A 34 12.99 66.07 41.10
CA THR A 34 12.54 67.30 40.38
C THR A 34 11.86 68.22 41.42
N PRO A 35 11.26 69.39 41.09
CA PRO A 35 11.49 70.39 40.02
C PRO A 35 12.04 71.69 40.71
N PRO A 36 11.45 72.93 40.71
CA PRO A 36 10.65 73.70 39.73
C PRO A 36 11.10 75.17 39.49
N GLY A 37 10.46 75.84 38.52
CA GLY A 37 10.44 77.31 38.30
C GLY A 37 11.22 77.77 37.06
N GLY A 38 10.74 78.68 36.21
CA GLY A 38 9.45 79.40 36.16
C GLY A 38 9.61 80.72 35.38
N GLY A 39 8.81 80.96 34.33
CA GLY A 39 8.88 82.17 33.49
C GLY A 39 7.85 82.16 32.34
N GLU A 40 7.24 83.31 32.08
CA GLU A 40 6.09 83.54 31.17
C GLU A 40 6.47 84.62 30.10
N PRO A 41 5.60 85.11 29.19
CA PRO A 41 5.58 84.67 27.77
C PRO A 41 5.80 85.82 26.72
N GLU A 42 5.33 85.57 25.48
CA GLU A 42 5.16 86.49 24.31
C GLU A 42 6.31 86.60 23.27
N PRO A 43 6.01 86.94 21.99
CA PRO A 43 5.00 86.32 21.10
C PRO A 43 5.52 86.10 19.64
N GLN A 44 4.60 85.73 18.73
CA GLN A 44 4.53 86.05 17.28
C GLN A 44 4.52 84.90 16.24
N VAL A 45 3.60 85.11 15.30
CA VAL A 45 3.41 84.55 13.93
C VAL A 45 2.46 83.35 13.83
N GLU A 46 1.24 83.64 13.39
CA GLU A 46 0.31 82.68 12.79
C GLU A 46 0.88 82.21 11.44
N GLN A 47 1.09 80.90 11.27
CA GLN A 47 1.13 80.28 9.94
C GLN A 47 -0.28 79.78 9.60
N PRO A 48 -0.82 80.07 8.41
CA PRO A 48 -2.10 79.52 7.97
C PRO A 48 -1.96 78.06 7.56
N ASP A 49 -2.95 77.26 7.96
CA ASP A 49 -3.48 76.05 7.32
C ASP A 49 -2.52 75.17 6.50
N ASP A 50 -2.01 74.12 7.15
CA ASP A 50 -1.68 72.82 6.53
C ASP A 50 -2.19 71.70 7.47
N GLN A 51 -3.51 71.46 7.48
CA GLN A 51 -4.12 70.27 8.11
C GLN A 51 -4.52 69.17 7.12
N ASP A 52 -4.24 69.35 5.83
CA ASP A 52 -4.25 68.26 4.84
C ASP A 52 -2.86 67.61 4.76
N ALA A 53 -2.38 67.09 5.89
CA ALA A 53 -1.48 65.95 5.82
C ALA A 53 -2.28 64.81 5.17
N PRO A 54 -1.77 64.14 4.11
CA PRO A 54 -2.45 62.97 3.57
C PRO A 54 -2.62 61.97 4.71
N GLN A 55 -3.87 61.68 5.06
CA GLN A 55 -4.19 60.67 6.05
C GLN A 55 -3.63 59.35 5.56
N ASP A 56 -2.98 58.63 6.48
CA ASP A 56 -2.43 57.29 6.36
C ASP A 56 -2.76 56.59 5.03
N ASP A 57 -1.74 56.43 4.18
CA ASP A 57 -1.73 55.31 3.22
C ASP A 57 -2.15 54.07 4.03
N PRO A 58 -3.17 53.30 3.62
CA PRO A 58 -3.36 51.98 4.17
C PRO A 58 -2.03 51.27 3.95
N GLN A 59 -1.37 50.87 5.03
CA GLN A 59 -0.16 50.09 4.91
C GLN A 59 -0.55 48.76 4.28
N ASP A 60 -0.35 48.69 2.97
CA ASP A 60 -0.28 47.47 2.17
C ASP A 60 1.00 46.75 2.61
N ASP A 61 0.96 46.23 3.84
CA ASP A 61 2.06 45.52 4.48
C ASP A 61 2.18 44.18 3.74
N PRO A 62 3.30 43.89 3.04
CA PRO A 62 3.41 42.73 2.16
C PRO A 62 3.66 41.44 2.94
N GLN A 63 2.84 41.19 3.97
CA GLN A 63 2.91 40.06 4.89
C GLN A 63 1.57 39.30 5.05
N ASP A 64 0.51 39.73 4.35
CA ASP A 64 -0.85 39.14 4.38
C ASP A 64 -1.30 38.67 2.97
N GLU A 65 -0.34 38.24 2.12
CA GLU A 65 -0.65 37.58 0.83
C GLU A 65 -0.83 36.08 1.06
N ASN A 66 -2.07 35.60 0.86
CA ASN A 66 -2.45 34.18 1.03
C ASN A 66 -1.56 33.23 0.23
N GLN A 67 -1.02 32.21 0.88
CA GLN A 67 -0.13 31.21 0.31
C GLN A 67 -0.90 29.94 -0.05
N ALA A 68 -0.56 29.33 -1.19
CA ALA A 68 -1.23 28.10 -1.60
C ALA A 68 -0.92 26.93 -0.64
N PRO A 69 -1.88 26.02 -0.40
CA PRO A 69 -1.71 24.90 0.50
C PRO A 69 -0.69 23.87 0.00
N SER A 70 -0.26 22.98 0.87
CA SER A 70 0.53 21.78 0.53
C SER A 70 -0.35 20.54 0.61
N ALA A 71 -0.69 19.96 -0.55
CA ALA A 71 -1.35 18.66 -0.61
C ALA A 71 -0.37 17.52 -0.28
N ASP A 72 -0.79 16.60 0.59
CA ASP A 72 -0.13 15.31 0.84
C ASP A 72 -1.18 14.20 0.69
N ALA A 73 -1.01 13.31 -0.28
CA ALA A 73 -1.90 12.17 -0.55
C ALA A 73 -1.46 10.88 0.17
N GLY A 74 -0.45 10.98 1.04
CA GLY A 74 0.08 9.87 1.81
C GLY A 74 1.02 8.96 1.02
N SER A 75 1.36 7.82 1.64
CA SER A 75 2.23 6.82 1.01
C SER A 75 1.46 5.87 0.10
N ASN A 76 2.10 5.42 -0.98
CA ASN A 76 1.58 4.37 -1.85
C ASN A 76 1.20 3.12 -1.05
N GLN A 77 0.08 2.49 -1.45
CA GLN A 77 -0.53 1.38 -0.72
C GLN A 77 -0.50 0.09 -1.54
N ALA A 78 -0.67 -1.03 -0.84
CA ALA A 78 -0.91 -2.34 -1.44
C ALA A 78 -2.14 -2.98 -0.80
N ALA A 79 -2.99 -3.60 -1.61
CA ALA A 79 -4.25 -4.21 -1.20
C ALA A 79 -4.52 -5.51 -1.97
N LEU A 80 -5.31 -6.41 -1.41
CA LEU A 80 -5.91 -7.51 -2.17
C LEU A 80 -7.23 -7.03 -2.81
N GLY A 81 -7.61 -7.63 -3.94
CA GLY A 81 -8.95 -7.42 -4.49
C GLY A 81 -10.03 -7.78 -3.47
N GLY A 82 -11.06 -6.95 -3.38
CA GLY A 82 -12.11 -7.02 -2.36
C GLY A 82 -11.78 -6.32 -1.03
N ASP A 83 -10.53 -5.93 -0.76
CA ASP A 83 -10.19 -5.16 0.44
C ASP A 83 -10.83 -3.76 0.42
N THR A 84 -11.10 -3.21 1.60
CA THR A 84 -11.44 -1.78 1.74
C THR A 84 -10.16 -0.98 1.92
N VAL A 85 -9.89 -0.07 0.99
CA VAL A 85 -8.74 0.82 0.98
C VAL A 85 -9.18 2.21 1.45
N THR A 86 -8.41 2.82 2.36
CA THR A 86 -8.61 4.20 2.83
C THR A 86 -7.43 5.05 2.36
N LEU A 87 -7.69 6.13 1.64
CA LEU A 87 -6.65 7.10 1.27
C LEU A 87 -6.40 8.05 2.46
N ASP A 88 -5.23 8.68 2.51
CA ASP A 88 -4.82 9.52 3.65
C ASP A 88 -4.32 10.87 3.14
N GLY A 89 -5.19 11.87 3.24
CA GLY A 89 -4.93 13.28 2.94
C GLY A 89 -4.52 14.10 4.16
N SER A 90 -4.50 13.50 5.36
CA SER A 90 -4.42 14.22 6.66
C SER A 90 -3.05 14.88 6.92
N GLY A 91 -2.05 14.57 6.11
CA GLY A 91 -0.76 15.28 6.07
C GLY A 91 -0.80 16.64 5.36
N SER A 92 -1.90 16.96 4.66
CA SER A 92 -2.05 18.24 3.97
C SER A 92 -2.10 19.41 4.94
N SER A 93 -1.47 20.53 4.58
CA SER A 93 -1.31 21.67 5.47
C SER A 93 -1.30 22.99 4.73
N ASP A 94 -1.89 24.01 5.34
CA ASP A 94 -1.80 25.39 4.88
C ASP A 94 -0.66 26.16 5.61
N PRO A 95 0.13 27.02 4.94
CA PRO A 95 1.18 27.83 5.58
C PRO A 95 0.65 28.93 6.51
N ASP A 96 -0.49 29.52 6.19
CA ASP A 96 -1.12 30.63 6.92
C ASP A 96 -2.08 30.10 8.01
N GLY A 97 -2.52 28.85 7.86
CA GLY A 97 -3.28 28.08 8.83
C GLY A 97 -4.76 27.94 8.49
N ASP A 98 -5.12 28.23 7.24
CA ASP A 98 -6.49 28.20 6.75
C ASP A 98 -7.11 26.80 6.74
N ALA A 99 -8.44 26.75 6.73
CA ALA A 99 -9.18 25.51 6.63
C ALA A 99 -9.11 24.93 5.22
N LEU A 100 -8.81 23.64 5.13
CA LEU A 100 -8.62 22.95 3.86
C LEU A 100 -9.90 22.22 3.42
N THR A 101 -10.29 22.41 2.16
CA THR A 101 -11.28 21.60 1.46
C THR A 101 -10.56 20.51 0.67
N PHE A 102 -11.04 19.26 0.77
CA PHE A 102 -10.45 18.09 0.10
C PHE A 102 -11.32 17.66 -1.07
N SER A 103 -10.70 17.17 -2.14
CA SER A 103 -11.40 16.61 -3.31
C SER A 103 -10.55 15.52 -3.94
N TRP A 104 -11.02 14.28 -3.84
CA TRP A 104 -10.35 13.11 -4.40
C TRP A 104 -10.96 12.67 -5.72
N SER A 105 -10.10 12.37 -6.69
CA SER A 105 -10.50 11.78 -7.97
C SER A 105 -9.63 10.57 -8.33
N GLN A 106 -10.22 9.59 -9.01
CA GLN A 106 -9.45 8.49 -9.59
C GLN A 106 -8.91 8.92 -10.96
N ALA A 107 -7.58 8.86 -11.11
CA ALA A 107 -6.89 9.22 -12.35
C ALA A 107 -6.62 8.00 -13.26
N SER A 108 -6.46 6.80 -12.70
CA SER A 108 -6.28 5.56 -13.48
C SER A 108 -6.71 4.27 -12.76
N GLY A 109 -6.85 3.20 -13.53
CA GLY A 109 -7.27 1.86 -13.07
C GLY A 109 -8.76 1.57 -13.36
N THR A 110 -9.25 0.43 -12.88
CA THR A 110 -10.68 0.05 -12.93
C THR A 110 -11.50 1.09 -12.15
N PRO A 111 -12.58 1.67 -12.72
CA PRO A 111 -13.37 2.69 -12.03
C PRO A 111 -14.00 2.19 -10.72
N VAL A 112 -13.70 2.88 -9.61
CA VAL A 112 -14.27 2.61 -8.27
C VAL A 112 -15.08 3.80 -7.76
N ALA A 113 -16.02 3.53 -6.87
CA ALA A 113 -16.76 4.56 -6.15
C ALA A 113 -16.01 4.92 -4.85
N LEU A 114 -15.53 6.16 -4.75
CA LEU A 114 -15.03 6.73 -3.51
C LEU A 114 -16.20 7.09 -2.59
N SER A 115 -16.17 6.58 -1.35
CA SER A 115 -17.01 7.06 -0.25
C SER A 115 -16.30 8.22 0.44
N ASP A 116 -17.04 9.27 0.81
CA ASP A 116 -16.55 10.45 1.51
C ASP A 116 -15.37 11.15 0.78
N ALA A 117 -15.46 11.22 -0.56
CA ALA A 117 -14.44 11.73 -1.48
C ALA A 117 -14.06 13.22 -1.28
N ASP A 118 -14.82 13.95 -0.48
CA ASP A 118 -14.64 15.34 -0.06
C ASP A 118 -14.01 15.48 1.34
N THR A 119 -13.45 14.39 1.88
CA THR A 119 -12.76 14.35 3.18
C THR A 119 -11.26 14.09 3.06
N ASP A 120 -10.56 14.23 4.18
CA ASP A 120 -9.15 13.85 4.32
C ASP A 120 -8.92 12.32 4.28
N SER A 121 -9.96 11.49 4.40
CA SER A 121 -9.82 10.03 4.54
C SER A 121 -10.92 9.23 3.80
N PRO A 122 -11.07 9.38 2.47
CA PRO A 122 -12.06 8.64 1.70
C PRO A 122 -11.71 7.15 1.61
N SER A 123 -12.68 6.33 1.22
CA SER A 123 -12.46 4.89 1.05
C SER A 123 -13.16 4.27 -0.17
N PHE A 124 -12.63 3.15 -0.64
CA PHE A 124 -13.22 2.36 -1.73
C PHE A 124 -12.94 0.86 -1.53
N THR A 125 -13.66 0.01 -2.28
CA THR A 125 -13.36 -1.43 -2.38
C THR A 125 -12.46 -1.69 -3.58
N ALA A 126 -11.32 -2.35 -3.35
CA ALA A 126 -10.37 -2.69 -4.41
C ALA A 126 -10.97 -3.70 -5.42
N PRO A 127 -10.69 -3.57 -6.72
CA PRO A 127 -11.17 -4.50 -7.75
C PRO A 127 -10.50 -5.87 -7.67
N ASP A 128 -11.19 -6.93 -8.12
CA ASP A 128 -10.69 -8.32 -8.12
C ASP A 128 -9.72 -8.61 -9.30
N SER A 129 -8.72 -7.75 -9.49
CA SER A 129 -7.74 -7.87 -10.59
C SER A 129 -6.38 -7.28 -10.25
N ASP A 130 -5.31 -7.87 -10.78
CA ASP A 130 -3.95 -7.34 -10.67
C ASP A 130 -3.82 -6.03 -11.45
N GLU A 131 -3.71 -4.91 -10.75
CA GLU A 131 -3.50 -3.60 -11.37
C GLU A 131 -2.81 -2.58 -10.47
N GLN A 132 -2.42 -1.45 -11.06
CA GLN A 132 -2.03 -0.26 -10.31
C GLN A 132 -3.02 0.85 -10.60
N MET A 133 -3.69 1.29 -9.55
CA MET A 133 -4.62 2.42 -9.56
C MET A 133 -3.87 3.69 -9.13
N SER A 134 -4.34 4.86 -9.56
CA SER A 134 -3.84 6.14 -9.09
C SER A 134 -4.98 7.09 -8.73
N PHE A 135 -4.83 7.78 -7.61
CA PHE A 135 -5.80 8.74 -7.08
C PHE A 135 -5.12 10.09 -6.89
N GLU A 136 -5.78 11.15 -7.34
CA GLU A 136 -5.33 12.53 -7.18
C GLU A 136 -6.17 13.21 -6.11
N LEU A 137 -5.49 13.72 -5.08
CA LEU A 137 -6.04 14.65 -4.11
C LEU A 137 -5.83 16.07 -4.66
N THR A 138 -6.91 16.85 -4.73
CA THR A 138 -6.86 18.31 -4.78
C THR A 138 -7.22 18.86 -3.41
N VAL A 139 -6.45 19.85 -2.94
CA VAL A 139 -6.71 20.60 -1.71
C VAL A 139 -6.88 22.07 -2.07
N GLU A 140 -7.88 22.73 -1.49
CA GLU A 140 -8.19 24.16 -1.67
C GLU A 140 -8.25 24.88 -0.31
N ASP A 141 -7.67 26.08 -0.20
CA ASP A 141 -7.72 26.95 0.99
C ASP A 141 -8.97 27.88 0.99
N GLU A 142 -9.15 28.73 2.02
CA GLU A 142 -10.27 29.69 2.05
C GLU A 142 -10.10 30.84 1.03
N GLY A 143 -8.87 31.09 0.55
CA GLY A 143 -8.54 32.03 -0.52
C GLY A 143 -8.83 31.53 -1.94
N GLY A 144 -9.10 30.24 -2.12
CA GLY A 144 -9.31 29.57 -3.40
C GLY A 144 -8.03 29.20 -4.16
N LEU A 145 -6.86 29.19 -3.51
CA LEU A 145 -5.65 28.61 -4.08
C LEU A 145 -5.67 27.09 -3.90
N THR A 146 -5.06 26.38 -4.84
CA THR A 146 -5.15 24.91 -4.91
C THR A 146 -3.77 24.25 -5.03
N SER A 147 -3.72 23.01 -4.54
CA SER A 147 -2.53 22.15 -4.54
C SER A 147 -2.96 20.72 -4.82
N THR A 148 -2.14 19.93 -5.53
CA THR A 148 -2.47 18.54 -5.84
C THR A 148 -1.35 17.56 -5.49
N ALA A 149 -1.75 16.35 -5.10
CA ALA A 149 -0.88 15.23 -4.80
C ALA A 149 -1.46 13.92 -5.35
N THR A 150 -0.61 12.95 -5.69
CA THR A 150 -1.04 11.66 -6.26
C THR A 150 -0.52 10.51 -5.41
N VAL A 151 -1.41 9.55 -5.12
CA VAL A 151 -1.08 8.29 -4.46
C VAL A 151 -1.39 7.11 -5.38
N PHE A 152 -0.56 6.07 -5.32
CA PHE A 152 -0.75 4.83 -6.09
C PHE A 152 -1.19 3.70 -5.17
N VAL A 153 -2.15 2.90 -5.62
CA VAL A 153 -2.60 1.67 -4.95
C VAL A 153 -2.30 0.50 -5.87
N SER A 154 -1.39 -0.37 -5.45
CA SER A 154 -1.13 -1.64 -6.13
C SER A 154 -2.07 -2.71 -5.61
N VAL A 155 -2.99 -3.16 -6.46
CA VAL A 155 -3.97 -4.20 -6.14
C VAL A 155 -3.45 -5.52 -6.68
N THR A 156 -3.47 -6.55 -5.84
CA THR A 156 -3.21 -7.94 -6.24
C THR A 156 -4.53 -8.70 -6.19
N ALA A 157 -4.87 -9.41 -7.27
CA ALA A 157 -6.07 -10.22 -7.31
C ALA A 157 -6.06 -11.27 -6.18
N PRO A 158 -7.20 -11.55 -5.52
CA PRO A 158 -7.27 -12.67 -4.59
C PRO A 158 -6.98 -13.97 -5.35
N SER A 159 -6.17 -14.85 -4.78
CA SER A 159 -5.91 -16.17 -5.37
C SER A 159 -7.20 -17.00 -5.28
N GLU A 160 -7.96 -17.07 -6.38
CA GLU A 160 -9.17 -17.88 -6.45
C GLU A 160 -8.83 -19.35 -6.22
N PRO A 161 -9.43 -20.02 -5.22
CA PRO A 161 -9.17 -21.43 -5.00
C PRO A 161 -9.56 -22.24 -6.24
N ARG A 162 -8.74 -23.22 -6.62
CA ARG A 162 -8.99 -24.14 -7.74
C ARG A 162 -9.01 -25.58 -7.28
N LEU A 163 -9.93 -26.37 -7.83
CA LEU A 163 -9.89 -27.82 -7.78
C LEU A 163 -9.21 -28.34 -9.04
N TYR A 164 -8.11 -29.07 -8.87
CA TYR A 164 -7.48 -29.85 -9.92
C TYR A 164 -7.86 -31.32 -9.79
N ILE A 165 -8.00 -32.02 -10.92
CA ILE A 165 -8.35 -33.44 -10.96
C ILE A 165 -7.39 -34.16 -11.91
N ALA A 166 -6.62 -35.10 -11.37
CA ALA A 166 -5.80 -36.03 -12.14
C ALA A 166 -6.70 -37.15 -12.74
N ASN A 167 -7.00 -37.07 -14.03
CA ASN A 167 -7.82 -38.07 -14.70
C ASN A 167 -6.94 -39.25 -15.16
N PHE A 168 -6.60 -40.15 -14.23
CA PHE A 168 -5.72 -41.31 -14.44
C PHE A 168 -5.97 -42.05 -15.77
N GLY A 169 -7.21 -42.50 -16.03
CA GLY A 169 -7.55 -43.20 -17.27
C GLY A 169 -7.66 -42.32 -18.52
N GLY A 170 -7.71 -41.00 -18.35
CA GLY A 170 -7.86 -40.01 -19.41
C GLY A 170 -6.56 -39.36 -19.88
N ASN A 171 -5.42 -39.61 -19.19
CA ASN A 171 -4.13 -38.97 -19.44
C ASN A 171 -4.22 -37.43 -19.56
N ASN A 172 -5.00 -36.83 -18.67
CA ASN A 172 -5.18 -35.38 -18.62
C ASN A 172 -5.40 -34.91 -17.18
N ILE A 173 -5.27 -33.60 -16.98
CA ILE A 173 -5.60 -32.92 -15.73
C ILE A 173 -6.62 -31.83 -16.07
N THR A 174 -7.75 -31.85 -15.37
CA THR A 174 -8.79 -30.80 -15.49
C THR A 174 -8.77 -29.89 -14.26
N SER A 175 -9.11 -28.62 -14.45
CA SER A 175 -9.24 -27.67 -13.34
C SER A 175 -10.58 -26.92 -13.35
N TYR A 176 -11.00 -26.49 -12.16
CA TYR A 176 -12.24 -25.76 -11.91
C TYR A 176 -11.99 -24.69 -10.84
N GLY A 177 -12.21 -23.42 -11.16
CA GLY A 177 -12.21 -22.33 -10.18
C GLY A 177 -13.41 -22.38 -9.24
N ASN A 178 -13.30 -21.70 -8.10
CA ASN A 178 -14.31 -21.65 -7.05
C ASN A 178 -14.90 -23.05 -6.69
N PRO A 179 -14.08 -23.97 -6.15
CA PRO A 179 -14.48 -25.34 -5.83
C PRO A 179 -15.66 -25.43 -4.86
N SER A 180 -15.88 -24.39 -4.05
CA SER A 180 -17.06 -24.26 -3.18
C SER A 180 -18.39 -24.19 -3.96
N ALA A 181 -18.35 -23.77 -5.22
CA ALA A 181 -19.50 -23.69 -6.12
C ALA A 181 -19.55 -24.84 -7.17
N VAL A 182 -18.49 -25.65 -7.29
CA VAL A 182 -18.40 -26.75 -8.26
C VAL A 182 -19.36 -27.88 -7.89
N ASN A 183 -20.43 -28.04 -8.69
CA ASN A 183 -21.45 -29.06 -8.48
C ASN A 183 -22.06 -29.56 -9.79
N GLY A 184 -22.17 -30.88 -9.95
CA GLY A 184 -22.81 -31.53 -11.09
C GLY A 184 -21.92 -31.65 -12.33
N ASN A 185 -22.55 -31.80 -13.49
CA ASN A 185 -21.87 -32.00 -14.78
C ASN A 185 -21.53 -30.65 -15.43
N ILE A 186 -20.43 -30.04 -14.99
CA ILE A 186 -19.91 -28.78 -15.53
C ILE A 186 -18.70 -29.00 -16.45
N VAL A 187 -18.48 -28.07 -17.38
CA VAL A 187 -17.28 -28.03 -18.23
C VAL A 187 -16.11 -27.53 -17.37
N PRO A 188 -14.90 -28.13 -17.44
CA PRO A 188 -13.72 -27.62 -16.75
C PRO A 188 -13.22 -26.33 -17.40
N ASP A 189 -12.61 -25.46 -16.60
CA ASP A 189 -11.99 -24.21 -17.08
C ASP A 189 -10.75 -24.52 -17.93
N THR A 190 -9.92 -25.47 -17.46
CA THR A 190 -8.76 -25.98 -18.18
C THR A 190 -8.78 -27.50 -18.28
N ASN A 191 -8.20 -28.00 -19.37
CA ASN A 191 -8.02 -29.42 -19.65
C ASN A 191 -6.64 -29.62 -20.29
N LEU A 192 -5.62 -29.84 -19.46
CA LEU A 192 -4.27 -30.17 -19.89
C LEU A 192 -4.26 -31.61 -20.43
N ALA A 193 -4.28 -31.77 -21.75
CA ALA A 193 -4.47 -33.04 -22.44
C ALA A 193 -3.73 -33.12 -23.77
N GLY A 194 -3.22 -34.31 -24.08
CA GLY A 194 -2.63 -34.63 -25.39
C GLY A 194 -1.18 -35.13 -25.29
N ALA A 195 -0.64 -35.57 -26.42
CA ALA A 195 0.65 -36.28 -26.46
C ALA A 195 1.87 -35.44 -26.06
N GLN A 196 1.81 -34.11 -26.17
CA GLN A 196 2.93 -33.24 -25.77
C GLN A 196 3.00 -33.05 -24.25
N THR A 197 1.87 -33.21 -23.54
CA THR A 197 1.83 -33.06 -22.08
C THR A 197 2.71 -34.08 -21.38
N GLN A 198 2.91 -35.26 -21.99
CA GLN A 198 3.59 -36.41 -21.39
C GLN A 198 2.88 -36.97 -20.14
N LEU A 199 1.64 -36.53 -19.88
CA LEU A 199 0.79 -37.13 -18.85
C LEU A 199 0.47 -38.58 -19.22
N LEU A 200 0.77 -39.51 -18.32
CA LEU A 200 0.58 -40.94 -18.58
C LEU A 200 0.20 -41.65 -17.28
N ALA A 201 -1.11 -41.86 -17.14
CA ALA A 201 -1.77 -42.27 -15.91
C ALA A 201 -1.38 -41.40 -14.71
N PRO A 202 -1.73 -40.09 -14.71
CA PRO A 202 -1.43 -39.21 -13.59
C PRO A 202 -2.15 -39.72 -12.32
N SER A 203 -1.36 -39.95 -11.27
CA SER A 203 -1.78 -40.61 -10.01
C SER A 203 -2.04 -39.63 -8.87
N ASP A 204 -1.25 -38.56 -8.80
CA ASP A 204 -1.36 -37.51 -7.80
C ASP A 204 -0.82 -36.17 -8.37
N ILE A 205 -1.24 -35.07 -7.76
CA ILE A 205 -0.99 -33.70 -8.21
C ILE A 205 -0.84 -32.73 -7.05
N VAL A 206 0.11 -31.80 -7.18
CA VAL A 206 0.33 -30.71 -6.22
C VAL A 206 0.63 -29.41 -6.97
N VAL A 207 0.25 -28.26 -6.38
CA VAL A 207 0.65 -26.93 -6.86
C VAL A 207 1.53 -26.30 -5.80
N ASN A 208 2.75 -25.87 -6.17
CA ASN A 208 3.71 -25.30 -5.22
C ASN A 208 3.46 -23.79 -4.96
N GLY A 209 4.31 -23.17 -4.11
CA GLY A 209 4.22 -21.75 -3.79
C GLY A 209 4.59 -20.80 -4.94
N GLU A 210 5.13 -21.33 -6.04
CA GLU A 210 5.48 -20.59 -7.26
C GLU A 210 4.42 -20.74 -8.37
N ASN A 211 3.25 -21.30 -8.02
CA ASN A 211 2.16 -21.63 -8.94
C ASN A 211 2.54 -22.62 -10.06
N GLN A 212 3.46 -23.55 -9.79
CA GLN A 212 3.78 -24.65 -10.70
C GLN A 212 2.92 -25.87 -10.39
N LEU A 213 2.36 -26.49 -11.42
CA LEU A 213 1.62 -27.75 -11.31
C LEU A 213 2.58 -28.93 -11.48
N LEU A 214 2.69 -29.78 -10.46
CA LEU A 214 3.47 -31.02 -10.51
C LEU A 214 2.53 -32.23 -10.51
N ALA A 215 2.79 -33.20 -11.39
CA ALA A 215 1.99 -34.41 -11.55
C ALA A 215 2.86 -35.67 -11.55
N SER A 216 2.52 -36.66 -10.71
CA SER A 216 3.15 -37.97 -10.73
C SER A 216 2.50 -38.85 -11.80
N ASN A 217 3.28 -39.39 -12.72
CA ASN A 217 2.80 -40.19 -13.84
C ASN A 217 3.13 -41.66 -13.61
N PHE A 218 2.16 -42.42 -13.11
CA PHE A 218 2.31 -43.83 -12.75
C PHE A 218 2.81 -44.67 -13.94
N ALA A 219 2.17 -44.53 -15.11
CA ALA A 219 2.51 -45.37 -16.27
C ALA A 219 3.77 -44.91 -17.03
N ALA A 220 4.31 -43.72 -16.71
CA ALA A 220 5.58 -43.23 -17.27
C ALA A 220 6.77 -43.37 -16.30
N ALA A 221 6.53 -43.69 -15.03
CA ALA A 221 7.52 -43.62 -13.95
C ALA A 221 8.26 -42.26 -13.93
N SER A 222 7.49 -41.17 -13.90
CA SER A 222 8.00 -39.81 -13.96
C SER A 222 7.21 -38.81 -13.11
N VAL A 223 7.78 -37.62 -12.91
CA VAL A 223 7.09 -36.44 -12.38
C VAL A 223 7.24 -35.31 -13.40
N THR A 224 6.12 -34.78 -13.90
CA THR A 224 6.09 -33.63 -14.81
C THR A 224 5.71 -32.34 -14.08
N THR A 225 6.31 -31.22 -14.47
CA THR A 225 6.06 -29.87 -13.97
C THR A 225 5.58 -28.99 -15.13
N TYR A 226 4.59 -28.14 -14.88
CA TYR A 226 4.14 -27.06 -15.78
C TYR A 226 4.09 -25.76 -14.98
N ASP A 227 4.60 -24.68 -15.57
CA ASP A 227 4.49 -23.34 -14.99
C ASP A 227 3.07 -22.77 -15.16
N ASP A 228 2.65 -21.90 -14.24
CA ASP A 228 1.31 -21.29 -14.20
C ASP A 228 0.17 -22.32 -14.21
N ALA A 229 -0.05 -22.93 -13.04
CA ALA A 229 -1.08 -23.94 -12.83
C ALA A 229 -2.50 -23.41 -13.10
N ASP A 230 -2.73 -22.10 -13.00
CA ASP A 230 -4.05 -21.48 -13.25
C ASP A 230 -4.36 -21.42 -14.75
N GLN A 231 -3.34 -21.16 -15.59
CA GLN A 231 -3.46 -21.06 -17.05
C GLN A 231 -3.12 -22.35 -17.81
N THR A 232 -2.54 -23.35 -17.13
CA THR A 232 -2.15 -24.65 -17.70
C THR A 232 -3.33 -25.37 -18.38
N ASN A 233 -3.33 -25.40 -19.72
CA ASN A 233 -4.46 -25.86 -20.55
C ASN A 233 -4.03 -26.41 -21.93
N GLY A 234 -4.75 -27.37 -22.48
CA GLY A 234 -4.52 -27.90 -23.83
C GLY A 234 -3.30 -28.83 -23.92
N ASN A 235 -2.61 -28.84 -25.05
CA ASN A 235 -1.53 -29.79 -25.36
C ASN A 235 -0.13 -29.14 -25.17
N LEU A 236 0.12 -28.59 -23.99
CA LEU A 236 1.41 -28.00 -23.61
C LEU A 236 2.49 -29.06 -23.47
N SER A 237 3.76 -28.67 -23.58
CA SER A 237 4.89 -29.52 -23.15
C SER A 237 5.26 -29.17 -21.72
N PRO A 238 5.69 -30.13 -20.87
CA PRO A 238 6.09 -29.83 -19.50
C PRO A 238 7.42 -29.07 -19.48
N ASP A 239 7.51 -28.08 -18.59
CA ASP A 239 8.72 -27.29 -18.33
C ASP A 239 9.79 -28.12 -17.60
N GLY A 240 9.36 -29.10 -16.80
CA GLY A 240 10.22 -30.10 -16.17
C GLY A 240 9.68 -31.52 -16.32
N ASN A 241 10.55 -32.51 -16.52
CA ASN A 241 10.17 -33.92 -16.45
C ASN A 241 11.30 -34.76 -15.82
N VAL A 242 11.10 -35.19 -14.57
CA VAL A 242 12.02 -36.05 -13.82
C VAL A 242 11.69 -37.50 -14.14
N GLN A 243 12.55 -38.16 -14.92
CA GLN A 243 12.33 -39.52 -15.43
C GLN A 243 13.63 -40.28 -15.72
N GLY A 244 13.50 -41.61 -15.90
CA GLY A 244 14.58 -42.49 -16.37
C GLY A 244 15.46 -43.05 -15.25
N ALA A 245 16.24 -44.10 -15.56
CA ALA A 245 16.86 -44.99 -14.55
C ALA A 245 17.75 -44.31 -13.49
N ALA A 246 18.27 -43.10 -13.74
CA ALA A 246 19.08 -42.35 -12.78
C ALA A 246 18.26 -41.80 -11.59
N THR A 247 16.95 -41.57 -11.77
CA THR A 247 16.06 -41.08 -10.71
C THR A 247 15.76 -42.14 -9.64
N GLN A 248 15.99 -43.43 -9.97
CA GLN A 248 15.62 -44.58 -9.15
C GLN A 248 14.11 -44.68 -8.82
N LEU A 249 13.26 -43.96 -9.57
CA LEU A 249 11.82 -44.14 -9.51
C LEU A 249 11.45 -45.60 -9.83
N ASN A 250 10.46 -46.12 -9.11
CA ASN A 250 9.90 -47.45 -9.30
C ASN A 250 9.35 -47.54 -10.74
N PRO A 251 9.66 -48.60 -11.51
CA PRO A 251 9.05 -48.83 -12.82
C PRO A 251 7.53 -49.06 -12.76
N ALA A 252 6.94 -49.27 -11.58
CA ALA A 252 5.50 -49.23 -11.38
C ALA A 252 4.94 -47.79 -11.28
N GLY A 253 5.79 -46.82 -10.93
CA GLY A 253 5.57 -45.38 -11.01
C GLY A 253 5.00 -44.71 -9.76
N PRO A 254 5.33 -43.41 -9.57
CA PRO A 254 5.05 -42.70 -8.33
C PRO A 254 3.56 -42.58 -8.06
N THR A 255 3.20 -42.61 -6.78
CA THR A 255 1.81 -42.76 -6.29
C THR A 255 1.32 -41.60 -5.43
N THR A 256 2.22 -40.82 -4.84
CA THR A 256 1.86 -39.65 -4.02
C THR A 256 2.93 -38.58 -4.10
N LEU A 257 2.49 -37.32 -4.17
CA LEU A 257 3.31 -36.12 -4.06
C LEU A 257 2.95 -35.38 -2.77
N ALA A 258 3.94 -34.77 -2.13
CA ALA A 258 3.70 -33.84 -1.02
C ALA A 258 4.70 -32.69 -1.11
N ILE A 259 4.27 -31.49 -0.72
CA ILE A 259 5.10 -30.29 -0.75
C ILE A 259 5.26 -29.69 0.65
N ASN A 260 6.46 -29.19 0.95
CA ASN A 260 6.68 -28.23 2.04
C ASN A 260 7.01 -26.87 1.42
N THR A 261 6.01 -26.01 1.29
CA THR A 261 6.15 -24.66 0.73
C THR A 261 7.02 -23.73 1.59
N GLY A 262 7.23 -24.05 2.87
CA GLY A 262 8.12 -23.27 3.75
C GLY A 262 9.61 -23.59 3.60
N GLU A 263 9.97 -24.69 2.93
CA GLU A 263 11.35 -25.14 2.70
C GLU A 263 11.67 -25.39 1.21
N ASP A 264 10.70 -25.15 0.32
CA ASP A 264 10.74 -25.48 -1.11
C ASP A 264 11.15 -26.93 -1.39
N LEU A 265 10.45 -27.88 -0.75
CA LEU A 265 10.70 -29.32 -0.90
C LEU A 265 9.52 -30.06 -1.51
N LEU A 266 9.80 -30.84 -2.54
CA LEU A 266 8.90 -31.89 -3.07
C LEU A 266 9.32 -33.26 -2.53
N PHE A 267 8.35 -33.99 -1.98
CA PHE A 267 8.47 -35.39 -1.59
C PHE A 267 7.67 -36.25 -2.56
N VAL A 268 8.25 -37.38 -2.97
CA VAL A 268 7.63 -38.35 -3.88
C VAL A 268 7.61 -39.72 -3.19
N ALA A 269 6.45 -40.38 -3.16
CA ALA A 269 6.30 -41.76 -2.68
C ALA A 269 5.98 -42.70 -3.85
N ASP A 270 6.64 -43.86 -3.86
CA ASP A 270 6.89 -44.69 -5.04
C ASP A 270 7.28 -46.14 -4.64
#